data_AF-A0A6H1UCH4-F1
#
_entry.id   AF-A0A6H1UCH4-F1
#
_cell.length_a   1.000
_cell.length_b   1.000
_cell.length_c   1.000
_cell.angle_alpha   90.00
_cell.angle_beta   90.00
_cell.angle_gamma   90.00
#
_symmetry.space_group_name_H-M   'P 1'
#
loop_
_entity.id
_entity.type
_entity.pdbx_description
1 polymer ?
#
loop_
_entity_poly.entity_id
_entity_poly.type
_entity_poly.pdbx_seq_one_letter_code
_entity_poly.pdbx_strand_id
1 'polypeptide(L)'
;MLDKYSFKKVGDIELVNDIPLFTNTNFDQRHGYVYLWLEKSAHASTIVYVGKAGKTLKNRCRQHINGFKNSVTGKKHAQRFRNGFSTGCIYEIYARKSDCHAMLDEQDIPMECVEEIAFIKKFKPIWNSA
;
A
#
# COMPACT_ATOMS: atom_id res chain seq x y z
N MET A 1 8.44 -7.86 -12.28
CA MET A 1 8.90 -8.15 -10.89
C MET A 1 7.71 -8.43 -9.97
N LEU A 2 6.70 -7.55 -9.97
CA LEU A 2 5.49 -7.70 -9.14
C LEU A 2 4.61 -8.89 -9.55
N ASP A 3 4.63 -9.28 -10.83
CA ASP A 3 3.85 -10.41 -11.36
C ASP A 3 4.24 -11.75 -10.74
N LYS A 4 5.53 -11.93 -10.39
CA LYS A 4 6.02 -13.11 -9.68
C LYS A 4 5.31 -13.32 -8.33
N TYR A 5 4.79 -12.24 -7.76
CA TYR A 5 4.08 -12.24 -6.48
C TYR A 5 2.59 -11.98 -6.65
N SER A 6 2.07 -11.99 -7.89
CA SER A 6 0.65 -11.77 -8.19
C SER A 6 0.08 -10.43 -7.72
N PHE A 7 0.93 -9.41 -7.56
CA PHE A 7 0.46 -8.05 -7.29
C PHE A 7 -0.11 -7.45 -8.57
N LYS A 8 -1.31 -6.86 -8.46
CA LYS A 8 -1.97 -6.14 -9.56
C LYS A 8 -2.16 -4.68 -9.19
N LYS A 9 -2.07 -3.78 -10.17
CA LYS A 9 -2.42 -2.37 -9.95
C LYS A 9 -3.90 -2.30 -9.59
N VAL A 10 -4.22 -1.60 -8.50
CA VAL A 10 -5.58 -1.45 -7.98
C VAL A 10 -6.01 0.01 -7.85
N GLY A 11 -5.14 0.95 -8.20
CA GLY A 11 -5.44 2.38 -8.23
C GLY A 11 -4.20 3.24 -8.35
N ASP A 12 -4.43 4.54 -8.35
CA ASP A 12 -3.42 5.59 -8.33
C ASP A 12 -3.43 6.32 -6.99
N ILE A 13 -2.35 7.05 -6.71
CA ILE A 13 -2.29 8.02 -5.64
C ILE A 13 -2.04 9.37 -6.30
N GLU A 14 -2.89 10.34 -6.02
CA GLU A 14 -2.87 11.67 -6.62
C GLU A 14 -2.95 12.75 -5.54
N LEU A 15 -2.39 13.92 -5.82
CA LEU A 15 -2.46 15.07 -4.92
C LEU A 15 -3.70 15.90 -5.26
N VAL A 16 -4.68 15.96 -4.34
CA VAL A 16 -5.90 16.76 -4.49
C VAL A 16 -5.97 17.78 -3.35
N ASN A 17 -5.94 19.07 -3.67
CA ASN A 17 -5.86 20.15 -2.68
C ASN A 17 -4.74 19.92 -1.65
N ASP A 18 -3.56 19.55 -2.13
CA ASP A 18 -2.36 19.26 -1.32
C ASP A 18 -2.49 18.06 -0.35
N ILE A 19 -3.50 17.21 -0.55
CA ILE A 19 -3.71 15.99 0.24
C ILE A 19 -3.59 14.78 -0.71
N PRO A 20 -2.73 13.79 -0.40
CA PRO A 20 -2.69 12.55 -1.18
C PRO A 20 -4.00 11.77 -1.00
N LEU A 21 -4.63 11.40 -2.12
CA LEU A 21 -5.83 10.58 -2.18
C LEU A 21 -5.60 9.36 -3.07
N PHE A 22 -6.34 8.29 -2.79
CA PHE A 22 -6.35 7.10 -3.63
C PHE A 22 -7.46 7.25 -4.68
N THR A 23 -7.10 7.25 -5.97
CA THR A 23 -7.99 7.50 -7.10
C THR A 23 -7.92 6.36 -8.12
N ASN A 24 -8.80 6.37 -9.13
CA ASN A 24 -8.92 5.33 -10.16
C ASN A 24 -8.93 3.89 -9.60
N THR A 25 -9.60 3.72 -8.45
CA THR A 25 -9.47 2.51 -7.66
C THR A 25 -10.38 1.41 -8.19
N ASN A 26 -9.84 0.21 -8.39
CA ASN A 26 -10.60 -1.01 -8.63
C ASN A 26 -10.47 -1.95 -7.42
N PHE A 27 -11.01 -1.50 -6.28
CA PHE A 27 -10.94 -2.26 -5.04
C PHE A 27 -12.01 -3.33 -4.98
N ASP A 28 -11.51 -4.54 -4.81
CA ASP A 28 -12.24 -5.69 -4.31
C ASP A 28 -12.87 -5.42 -2.92
N GLN A 29 -14.03 -6.06 -2.64
CA GLN A 29 -14.73 -5.97 -1.35
C GLN A 29 -14.29 -7.02 -0.31
N ARG A 30 -13.43 -7.96 -0.68
CA ARG A 30 -12.84 -8.96 0.20
C ARG A 30 -11.81 -8.31 1.15
N HIS A 31 -11.45 -9.05 2.18
CA HIS A 31 -10.45 -8.67 3.18
C HIS A 31 -9.12 -9.43 2.98
N GLY A 32 -8.10 -9.17 3.78
CA GLY A 32 -6.85 -9.97 3.78
C GLY A 32 -5.98 -9.72 2.56
N TYR A 33 -5.54 -8.48 2.37
CA TYR A 33 -4.64 -8.08 1.29
C TYR A 33 -3.31 -7.60 1.84
N VAL A 34 -2.24 -7.86 1.10
CA VAL A 34 -1.02 -7.04 1.14
C VAL A 34 -1.05 -6.08 -0.03
N TYR A 35 -0.64 -4.83 0.20
CA TYR A 35 -0.53 -3.81 -0.83
C TYR A 35 0.82 -3.09 -0.75
N LEU A 36 1.18 -2.50 -1.88
CA LEU A 36 2.41 -1.76 -2.09
C LEU A 36 2.05 -0.35 -2.57
N TRP A 37 2.84 0.64 -2.17
CA TRP A 37 2.91 1.89 -2.90
C TRP A 37 4.16 1.89 -3.75
N LEU A 38 3.98 2.12 -5.04
CA LEU A 38 5.04 2.18 -6.03
C LEU A 38 5.21 3.63 -6.46
N GLU A 39 6.41 4.16 -6.30
CA GLU A 39 6.84 5.44 -6.86
C GLU A 39 7.45 5.18 -8.24
N LYS A 40 7.06 5.97 -9.23
CA LYS A 40 7.59 5.91 -10.60
C LYS A 40 8.16 7.25 -10.98
N SER A 41 9.45 7.28 -11.26
CA SER A 41 10.16 8.42 -11.83
C SER A 41 10.51 8.15 -13.29
N ALA A 42 11.14 9.11 -13.97
CA ALA A 42 11.60 8.95 -15.34
C ALA A 42 12.60 7.79 -15.52
N HIS A 43 13.27 7.36 -14.45
CA HIS A 43 14.38 6.40 -14.52
C HIS A 43 14.13 5.09 -13.80
N ALA A 44 13.19 5.06 -12.84
CA ALA A 44 13.00 3.90 -11.98
C ALA A 44 11.58 3.77 -11.45
N SER A 45 11.23 2.54 -11.08
CA SER A 45 10.04 2.23 -10.29
C SER A 45 10.48 1.60 -8.97
N THR A 46 10.09 2.20 -7.85
CA THR A 46 10.56 1.83 -6.51
C THR A 46 9.39 1.54 -5.59
N ILE A 47 9.42 0.41 -4.88
CA ILE A 47 8.45 0.11 -3.83
C ILE A 47 8.83 0.95 -2.62
N VAL A 48 8.05 1.98 -2.33
CA VAL A 48 8.33 2.91 -1.22
C VAL A 48 7.67 2.49 0.08
N TYR A 49 6.57 1.74 0.01
CA TYR A 49 5.82 1.28 1.18
C TYR A 49 5.17 -0.09 0.92
N VAL A 50 5.11 -0.91 1.96
CA VAL A 50 4.36 -2.16 2.04
C VAL A 50 3.36 -2.03 3.19
N GLY A 51 2.12 -2.45 2.99
CA GLY A 51 1.15 -2.49 4.08
C GLY A 51 0.15 -3.62 3.93
N LYS A 52 -0.64 -3.86 4.98
CA LYS A 52 -1.73 -4.83 4.97
C LYS A 52 -3.12 -4.24 5.13
N ALA A 53 -4.12 -4.89 4.56
CA ALA A 53 -5.53 -4.62 4.79
C ALA A 53 -6.22 -5.88 5.32
N GLY A 54 -6.39 -5.96 6.65
CA GLY A 54 -7.17 -7.03 7.29
C GLY A 54 -8.68 -6.86 7.18
N LYS A 55 -9.14 -5.65 6.82
CA LYS A 55 -10.48 -5.39 6.24
C LYS A 55 -10.32 -5.18 4.74
N THR A 56 -11.21 -4.42 4.11
CA THR A 56 -11.10 -4.07 2.68
C THR A 56 -9.99 -3.04 2.41
N LEU A 57 -9.45 -3.05 1.19
CA LEU A 57 -8.52 -2.03 0.71
C LEU A 57 -9.12 -0.62 0.80
N LYS A 58 -10.41 -0.48 0.48
CA LYS A 58 -11.15 0.79 0.59
C LYS A 58 -11.10 1.36 2.02
N ASN A 59 -11.33 0.50 3.02
CA ASN A 59 -11.27 0.91 4.42
C ASN A 59 -9.84 1.30 4.83
N ARG A 60 -8.83 0.56 4.37
CA ARG A 60 -7.43 0.89 4.64
C ARG A 60 -7.02 2.21 4.00
N CYS A 61 -7.43 2.49 2.77
CA CYS A 61 -7.18 3.75 2.09
C CYS A 61 -7.79 4.93 2.85
N ARG A 62 -9.02 4.80 3.35
CA ARG A 62 -9.65 5.83 4.20
C ARG A 62 -8.86 6.09 5.48
N GLN A 63 -8.35 5.04 6.11
CA GLN A 63 -7.49 5.18 7.30
C GLN A 63 -6.20 5.92 6.98
N HIS A 64 -5.57 5.66 5.83
CA HIS A 64 -4.40 6.40 5.38
C HIS A 64 -4.70 7.87 5.13
N ILE A 65 -5.79 8.18 4.41
CA ILE A 65 -6.22 9.57 4.17
C ILE A 65 -6.42 10.32 5.50
N ASN A 66 -7.05 9.68 6.48
CA ASN A 66 -7.19 10.26 7.81
C ASN A 66 -5.83 10.43 8.50
N GLY A 67 -4.95 9.43 8.39
CA GLY A 67 -3.60 9.45 8.93
C GLY A 67 -2.73 10.57 8.33
N PHE A 68 -2.84 10.83 7.03
CA PHE A 68 -2.14 11.91 6.34
C PHE A 68 -2.42 13.28 6.98
N LYS A 69 -3.59 13.46 7.57
CA LYS A 69 -4.00 14.69 8.27
C LYS A 69 -3.67 14.67 9.75
N ASN A 70 -3.81 13.51 10.39
CA ASN A 70 -3.95 13.44 11.85
C ASN A 70 -2.85 12.65 12.57
N SER A 71 -2.05 11.84 11.89
CA SER A 71 -0.99 11.04 12.54
C SER A 71 0.42 11.52 12.17
N VAL A 72 1.38 11.35 13.09
CA VAL A 72 2.78 11.74 12.85
C VAL A 72 3.36 11.02 11.64
N THR A 73 3.21 9.69 11.58
CA THR A 73 3.68 8.88 10.45
C THR A 73 2.95 9.21 9.15
N GLY A 74 1.62 9.40 9.22
CA GLY A 74 0.82 9.75 8.04
C GLY A 74 1.21 11.11 7.48
N LYS A 75 1.42 12.13 8.32
CA LYS A 75 1.93 13.44 7.90
C LYS A 75 3.29 13.34 7.22
N LYS A 76 4.20 12.49 7.73
CA LYS A 76 5.50 12.23 7.07
C LYS A 76 5.31 11.60 5.69
N HIS A 77 4.41 10.63 5.54
CA HIS A 77 4.09 10.05 4.22
C HIS A 77 3.48 11.09 3.28
N ALA A 78 2.55 11.91 3.77
CA ALA A 78 1.94 12.97 2.98
C ALA A 78 2.98 13.96 2.46
N GLN A 79 3.95 14.36 3.30
CA GLN A 79 5.05 15.22 2.87
C GLN A 79 5.93 14.55 1.81
N ARG A 80 6.23 13.26 1.95
CA ARG A 80 7.03 12.52 0.96
C ARG A 80 6.33 12.44 -0.38
N PHE A 81 5.01 12.18 -0.40
CA PHE A 81 4.21 12.26 -1.61
C PHE A 81 4.31 13.64 -2.26
N ARG A 82 4.05 14.73 -1.52
CA ARG A 82 4.17 16.11 -2.05
C ARG A 82 5.52 16.37 -2.70
N ASN A 83 6.60 16.01 -2.01
CA ASN A 83 7.95 16.18 -2.52
C ASN A 83 8.13 15.41 -3.83
N GLY A 84 7.70 14.15 -3.92
CA GLY A 84 7.84 13.38 -5.15
C GLY A 84 6.99 13.90 -6.30
N PHE A 85 5.74 14.31 -6.05
CA PHE A 85 4.92 14.95 -7.08
C PHE A 85 5.56 16.24 -7.60
N SER A 86 6.20 17.03 -6.74
CA SER A 86 6.91 18.26 -7.16
C SER A 86 8.10 17.99 -8.08
N THR A 87 8.65 16.77 -8.04
CA THR A 87 9.74 16.30 -8.91
C THR A 87 9.26 15.47 -10.10
N GLY A 88 7.94 15.43 -10.35
CA GLY A 88 7.34 14.70 -11.47
C GLY A 88 7.18 13.18 -11.25
N CYS A 89 7.27 12.69 -10.00
CA CYS A 89 6.98 11.29 -9.71
C CYS A 89 5.46 11.02 -9.76
N ILE A 90 5.13 9.79 -10.17
CA ILE A 90 3.77 9.24 -10.15
C ILE A 90 3.72 8.11 -9.12
N TYR A 91 2.57 7.96 -8.46
CA TYR A 91 2.39 6.94 -7.43
C TYR A 91 1.23 6.01 -7.77
N GLU A 92 1.46 4.71 -7.64
CA GLU A 92 0.48 3.66 -7.91
C GLU A 92 0.32 2.77 -6.68
N ILE A 93 -0.89 2.24 -6.46
CA ILE A 93 -1.14 1.21 -5.46
C ILE A 93 -1.30 -0.15 -6.15
N TYR A 94 -0.52 -1.13 -5.71
CA TYR A 94 -0.63 -2.52 -6.13
C TYR A 94 -1.10 -3.36 -4.95
N ALA A 95 -1.93 -4.36 -5.19
CA ALA A 95 -2.36 -5.28 -4.14
C ALA A 95 -2.40 -6.72 -4.64
N ARG A 96 -2.19 -7.65 -3.71
CA ARG A 96 -2.50 -9.07 -3.86
C ARG A 96 -3.41 -9.51 -2.73
N LYS A 97 -4.31 -10.44 -3.03
CA LYS A 97 -5.03 -11.18 -2.01
C LYS A 97 -4.03 -12.13 -1.34
N SER A 98 -3.97 -12.12 -0.02
CA SER A 98 -3.08 -13.01 0.72
C SER A 98 -3.60 -14.43 0.70
N ASP A 99 -2.68 -15.38 0.82
CA ASP A 99 -3.04 -16.78 0.99
C ASP A 99 -3.77 -16.97 2.33
N CYS A 100 -4.58 -18.02 2.44
CA CYS A 100 -5.27 -18.38 3.66
C CYS A 100 -4.75 -19.71 4.20
N HIS A 101 -4.72 -19.87 5.52
CA HIS A 101 -4.32 -21.10 6.20
C HIS A 101 -5.29 -21.44 7.34
N ALA A 102 -5.35 -22.72 7.70
CA ALA A 102 -6.05 -23.17 8.91
C ALA A 102 -5.17 -22.92 10.15
N MET A 103 -5.75 -22.43 11.24
CA MET A 103 -5.05 -22.16 12.49
C MET A 103 -6.03 -22.14 13.67
N LEU A 104 -5.66 -22.76 14.79
CA LEU A 104 -6.49 -22.85 16.00
C LEU A 104 -7.91 -23.39 15.73
N ASP A 105 -8.00 -24.47 14.95
CA ASP A 105 -9.25 -25.11 14.49
C ASP A 105 -10.15 -24.24 13.58
N GLU A 106 -9.74 -23.01 13.27
CA GLU A 106 -10.41 -22.12 12.33
C GLU A 106 -9.83 -22.27 10.91
N GLN A 107 -10.69 -22.16 9.91
CA GLN A 107 -10.32 -22.21 8.49
C GLN A 107 -10.21 -20.82 7.87
N ASP A 108 -9.61 -20.73 6.68
CA ASP A 108 -9.56 -19.52 5.85
C ASP A 108 -8.94 -18.27 6.52
N ILE A 109 -8.01 -18.45 7.46
CA ILE A 109 -7.33 -17.33 8.14
C ILE A 109 -6.39 -16.63 7.15
N PRO A 110 -6.63 -15.35 6.80
CA PRO A 110 -5.80 -14.65 5.84
C PRO A 110 -4.41 -14.34 6.41
N MET A 111 -3.38 -14.56 5.59
CA MET A 111 -1.98 -14.45 6.00
C MET A 111 -1.39 -13.06 5.75
N GLU A 112 -2.19 -12.01 5.59
CA GLU A 112 -1.67 -10.68 5.22
C GLU A 112 -0.71 -10.09 6.24
N CYS A 113 -0.85 -10.44 7.52
CA CYS A 113 0.08 -10.00 8.56
C CYS A 113 1.48 -10.62 8.37
N VAL A 114 1.54 -11.91 8.05
CA VAL A 114 2.81 -12.62 7.85
C VAL A 114 3.43 -12.23 6.51
N GLU A 115 2.62 -12.13 5.46
CA GLU A 115 3.07 -11.68 4.15
C GLU A 115 3.61 -10.23 4.19
N GLU A 116 2.96 -9.31 4.92
CA GLU A 116 3.45 -7.93 5.10
C GLU A 116 4.88 -7.92 5.67
N ILE A 117 5.13 -8.69 6.73
CA ILE A 117 6.47 -8.82 7.34
C ILE A 117 7.47 -9.36 6.32
N ALA A 118 7.11 -10.40 5.58
CA ALA A 118 7.97 -11.00 4.57
C ALA A 118 8.31 -10.02 3.45
N PHE A 119 7.33 -9.27 2.94
CA PHE A 119 7.53 -8.29 1.87
C PHE A 119 8.30 -7.06 2.33
N ILE A 120 8.13 -6.59 3.57
CA ILE A 120 8.97 -5.54 4.15
C ILE A 120 10.43 -6.00 4.19
N LYS A 121 10.71 -7.21 4.71
CA LYS A 121 12.08 -7.74 4.76
C LYS A 121 12.69 -7.91 3.37
N LYS A 122 11.87 -8.33 2.41
CA LYS A 122 12.29 -8.61 1.04
C LYS A 122 12.58 -7.35 0.24
N PHE A 123 11.66 -6.38 0.26
CA PHE A 123 11.75 -5.18 -0.56
C PHE A 123 12.46 -4.02 0.15
N LYS A 124 12.60 -4.08 1.48
CA LYS A 124 13.20 -3.04 2.32
C LYS A 124 12.70 -1.63 1.96
N PRO A 125 11.38 -1.44 1.89
CA PRO A 125 10.79 -0.16 1.49
C PRO A 125 11.16 0.96 2.47
N ILE A 126 11.62 2.08 1.93
CA ILE A 126 12.15 3.20 2.73
C ILE A 126 11.10 3.93 3.59
N TRP A 127 9.80 3.72 3.34
CA TRP A 127 8.74 4.36 4.12
C TRP A 127 8.10 3.46 5.17
N ASN A 128 8.40 2.16 5.19
CA ASN A 128 8.10 1.37 6.37
C ASN A 128 9.08 1.79 7.45
N SER A 129 8.57 2.31 8.56
CA SER A 129 9.39 2.64 9.72
C SER A 129 10.21 1.42 10.11
N ALA A 130 11.52 1.59 10.25
CA ALA A 130 12.38 0.63 10.95
C ALA A 130 11.97 0.53 12.42
#